data_AF-A0A7V8WWI8-F1
#
_entry.id   AF-A0A7V8WWI8-F1
#
_cell.length_a   1.000
_cell.length_b   1.000
_cell.length_c   1.000
_cell.angle_alpha   90.00
_cell.angle_beta   90.00
_cell.angle_gamma   90.00
#
_symmetry.space_group_name_H-M   'P 1'
#
loop_
_entity.id
_entity.type
_entity.pdbx_description
1 polymer ?
#
loop_
_entity_poly.entity_id
_entity_poly.type
_entity_poly.pdbx_seq_one_letter_code
_entity_poly.pdbx_strand_id
1 'polypeptide(L)' 'MVGRQPFGGYGLSGVGSKAGGPDYLVQFCDPRVVTENTLRQGFAPE' A
#
# COMPACT_ATOMS: atom_id res chain seq x y z
N MET A 1 18.77 11.51 -3.23
CA MET A 1 18.59 11.16 -1.80
C MET A 1 17.26 10.46 -1.64
N VAL A 2 17.21 9.34 -0.90
CA VAL A 2 15.98 8.60 -0.60
C VAL A 2 14.96 9.52 0.07
N GLY A 3 13.68 9.40 -0.28
CA GLY A 3 12.59 10.23 0.26
C GLY A 3 12.49 11.65 -0.30
N ARG A 4 13.54 12.21 -0.90
CA ARG A 4 13.49 13.55 -1.54
C ARG A 4 13.08 13.48 -3.02
N GLN A 5 13.65 12.54 -3.76
CA GLN A 5 13.41 12.35 -5.20
C GLN A 5 13.26 10.85 -5.47
N PRO A 6 12.04 10.30 -5.39
CA PRO A 6 11.78 8.90 -5.75
C PRO A 6 12.24 8.63 -7.19
N PHE A 7 13.04 7.59 -7.39
CA PHE A 7 13.73 7.32 -8.65
C PHE A 7 13.17 6.10 -9.37
N GLY A 8 12.86 6.26 -10.66
CA GLY A 8 12.27 5.22 -11.50
C GLY A 8 11.52 5.82 -12.68
N GLY A 9 11.37 5.06 -13.75
CA GLY A 9 10.80 5.51 -15.02
C GLY A 9 9.68 4.60 -15.55
N TYR A 10 9.26 4.88 -16.79
CA TYR A 10 8.20 4.15 -17.50
C TYR A 10 8.73 3.61 -18.85
N GLY A 11 7.96 2.73 -19.50
CA GLY A 11 8.31 2.15 -20.81
C GLY A 11 9.52 1.22 -20.73
N LEU A 12 10.48 1.37 -21.65
CA LEU A 12 11.74 0.58 -21.61
C LEU A 12 12.64 0.94 -20.41
N SER A 13 12.37 2.06 -19.72
CA SER A 13 13.10 2.48 -18.52
C SER A 13 12.51 1.94 -17.21
N GLY A 14 11.37 1.26 -17.24
CA GLY A 14 10.75 0.66 -16.05
C GLY A 14 9.22 0.57 -16.10
N VAL A 15 8.65 0.01 -15.04
CA VAL A 15 7.20 -0.26 -14.92
C VAL A 15 6.45 0.78 -14.07
N GLY A 16 7.08 1.93 -13.81
CA GLY A 16 6.48 3.00 -13.00
C GLY A 16 6.70 2.87 -11.50
N SER A 17 7.43 1.85 -11.04
CA SER A 17 7.92 1.77 -9.67
C SER A 17 8.96 2.84 -9.39
N LYS A 18 8.87 3.48 -8.22
CA LYS A 18 9.79 4.55 -7.82
C LYS A 18 10.48 4.21 -6.50
N ALA A 19 11.73 3.77 -6.60
CA ALA A 19 12.56 3.43 -5.46
C ALA A 19 12.75 4.65 -4.54
N GLY A 20 12.62 4.40 -3.23
CA GLY A 20 12.76 5.43 -2.20
C GLY A 20 11.61 6.42 -2.11
N GLY A 21 10.48 6.16 -2.77
CA GLY A 21 9.20 6.85 -2.57
C GLY A 21 8.27 6.11 -1.62
N PRO A 22 7.17 6.74 -1.19
CA PRO A 22 6.22 6.17 -0.23
C PRO A 22 5.54 4.89 -0.75
N ASP A 23 5.36 4.78 -2.07
CA ASP A 23 4.62 3.66 -2.68
C ASP A 23 5.50 2.44 -2.96
N TYR A 24 6.82 2.53 -2.76
CA TYR A 24 7.76 1.50 -3.23
C TYR A 24 7.58 0.17 -2.50
N LEU A 25 7.34 0.21 -1.18
CA LEU A 25 7.21 -1.02 -0.38
C LEU A 25 5.91 -1.77 -0.65
N VAL A 26 4.82 -1.06 -0.95
CA VAL A 26 3.51 -1.67 -1.25
C VAL A 26 3.58 -2.60 -2.45
N GLN A 27 4.51 -2.38 -3.38
CA GLN A 27 4.70 -3.25 -4.56
C GLN A 27 5.14 -4.68 -4.22
N PHE A 28 5.66 -4.89 -3.01
CA PHE A 28 6.11 -6.19 -2.52
C PHE A 28 5.10 -6.81 -1.53
N CYS A 29 3.91 -6.22 -1.42
CA CYS A 29 2.87 -6.67 -0.51
C CYS A 29 1.57 -6.95 -1.27
N ASP A 30 0.82 -7.95 -0.80
CA ASP A 30 -0.55 -8.16 -1.24
C ASP A 30 -1.52 -7.45 -0.28
N PRO A 31 -2.47 -6.64 -0.78
CA PRO A 31 -3.48 -6.03 0.08
C PRO A 31 -4.39 -7.10 0.67
N ARG A 32 -4.74 -6.94 1.95
CA ARG A 32 -5.69 -7.81 2.65
C ARG A 32 -6.66 -6.98 3.47
N VAL A 33 -7.92 -7.40 3.47
CA VAL A 33 -8.99 -6.80 4.27
C VAL A 33 -9.58 -7.89 5.15
N VAL A 34 -9.75 -7.58 6.44
CA VAL A 34 -10.42 -8.46 7.41
C VAL A 34 -11.72 -7.79 7.80
N THR A 35 -12.83 -8.53 7.69
CA THR A 35 -14.15 -8.07 8.13
C THR A 35 -14.59 -8.92 9.31
N GLU A 36 -14.90 -8.29 10.43
CA GLU A 36 -15.43 -8.94 11.61
C GLU A 36 -16.87 -8.47 11.86
N ASN A 37 -17.78 -9.41 12.04
CA ASN A 37 -19.11 -9.08 12.56
C ASN A 37 -19.01 -8.83 14.07
N THR A 38 -19.06 -7.57 14.47
CA THR A 38 -18.93 -7.16 15.88
C THR A 38 -20.26 -7.17 16.64
N LEU A 39 -21.39 -7.48 15.98
CA LEU A 39 -22.69 -7.60 16.65
C LEU A 39 -22.70 -8.75 17.65
N ARG A 40 -23.01 -8.43 18.91
CA ARG A 40 -23.21 -9.39 19.99
C ARG A 40 -24.53 -9.07 20.67
N GLN A 41 -25.49 -9.99 20.60
CA GLN A 41 -26.82 -9.84 21.22
C GLN A 41 -27.55 -8.54 20.83
N GLY A 42 -27.40 -8.07 19.59
CA GLY A 42 -28.06 -6.86 19.09
C GLY A 42 -27.34 -5.54 19.39
N PHE A 43 -26.16 -5.59 20.01
CA PHE A 43 -25.31 -4.43 20.27
C PHE A 43 -23.98 -4.56 19.51
N ALA A 44 -23.49 -3.47 18.94
CA ALA A 44 -22.14 -3.32 18.42
C ALA A 44 -21.53 -2.05 19.02
N PRO A 45 -20.23 -2.06 19.40
CA PRO A 45 -19.56 -0.87 19.91
C PRO A 45 -19.44 0.21 18.83
N GLU A 46 -19.48 1.49 19.24
CA GLU A 46 -19.13 2.65 18.40
C GLU A 46 -17.61 2.78 18.20
#